data_AF-A0A914CYM2-F1
#
_entry.id   AF-A0A914CYM2-F1
#
_cell.length_a   1.000
_cell.length_b   1.000
_cell.length_c   1.000
_cell.angle_alpha   90.00
_cell.angle_beta   90.00
_cell.angle_gamma   90.00
#
_symmetry.space_group_name_H-M   'P 1'
#
loop_
_entity.id
_entity.type
_entity.pdbx_description
1 polymer ?
#
loop_
_entity_poly.entity_id
_entity_poly.type
_entity_poly.pdbx_seq_one_letter_code
_entity_poly.pdbx_strand_id
1 'polypeptide(L)'
;PPKLAPAKEFKTTTEGVSSVYPIRIRPNSKAYRYDVDIIRHGQRDVPLTKGSVDDGERSLNRRLCCDLLITMYSKTRGFGTQGNLDYVYDGRKNLYTNMLINFPPGKKSAVIKPGEMNDFCKKYLFNSEVEIFLQESESFELDLTDFMPSLAIDVDKQANRDLRTFLELLTSQHAVNSQEYASVGVGKLFENNPEKFIPSANGIVIRTGIAKGVRIIENNRNPCPALVVDGKFEIY
;
A
#
# COMPACT_ATOMS: atom_id res chain seq x y z
N PRO A 1 19.49 5.35 -32.57
CA PRO A 1 19.47 6.83 -32.70
C PRO A 1 20.42 7.50 -31.69
N PRO A 2 21.24 8.49 -32.08
CA PRO A 2 22.05 9.24 -31.13
C PRO A 2 21.15 10.06 -30.19
N LYS A 3 21.50 10.08 -28.91
CA LYS A 3 20.77 10.83 -27.87
C LYS A 3 20.95 12.32 -28.14
N LEU A 4 19.87 13.04 -28.42
CA LEU A 4 19.91 14.48 -28.64
C LEU A 4 20.48 15.18 -27.39
N ALA A 5 21.35 16.17 -27.61
CA ALA A 5 21.85 17.01 -26.53
C ALA A 5 20.69 17.80 -25.91
N PRO A 6 20.69 18.03 -24.58
CA PRO A 6 19.69 18.86 -23.93
C PRO A 6 19.59 20.24 -24.59
N ALA A 7 18.37 20.76 -24.73
CA ALA A 7 18.15 22.11 -25.26
C ALA A 7 18.91 23.13 -24.41
N LYS A 8 19.73 23.96 -25.05
CA LYS A 8 20.55 25.00 -24.40
C LYS A 8 19.89 26.37 -24.37
N GLU A 9 18.79 26.55 -25.11
CA GLU A 9 18.07 27.81 -25.24
C GLU A 9 16.61 27.61 -24.81
N PHE A 10 16.28 28.16 -23.64
CA PHE A 10 14.90 28.30 -23.18
C PHE A 10 14.45 29.72 -23.53
N LYS A 11 13.57 29.88 -24.53
CA LYS A 11 13.24 31.19 -25.11
C LYS A 11 12.47 32.12 -24.18
N THR A 12 11.77 31.59 -23.16
CA THR A 12 11.06 32.36 -22.15
C THR A 12 10.71 31.45 -20.97
N THR A 13 11.03 31.87 -19.75
CA THR A 13 10.56 31.20 -18.53
C THR A 13 9.17 31.71 -18.19
N THR A 14 8.22 30.80 -17.96
CA THR A 14 6.86 31.14 -17.54
C THR A 14 6.55 30.43 -16.24
N GLU A 15 5.86 31.11 -15.33
CA GLU A 15 5.35 30.49 -14.11
C GLU A 15 4.19 29.54 -14.44
N GLY A 16 4.17 28.39 -13.78
CA GLY A 16 3.14 27.38 -13.97
C GLY A 16 2.83 26.65 -12.68
N VAL A 17 1.65 26.04 -12.63
CA VAL A 17 1.23 25.16 -11.55
C VAL A 17 1.35 23.71 -11.99
N SER A 18 1.71 22.83 -11.06
CA SER A 18 1.77 21.39 -11.29
C SER A 18 1.06 20.65 -10.17
N SER A 19 0.55 19.45 -10.47
CA SER A 19 -0.08 18.56 -9.50
C SER A 19 0.95 17.68 -8.78
N VAL A 20 2.09 18.28 -8.40
CA VAL A 20 3.22 17.64 -7.75
C VAL A 20 3.39 18.24 -6.35
N TYR A 21 3.28 17.40 -5.33
CA TYR A 21 3.26 17.81 -3.93
C TYR A 21 4.46 17.21 -3.19
N PRO A 22 5.48 18.01 -2.82
CA PRO A 22 6.64 17.51 -2.07
C PRO A 22 6.23 16.91 -0.71
N ILE A 23 6.77 15.74 -0.40
CA ILE A 23 6.56 15.04 0.87
C ILE A 23 7.72 15.39 1.80
N ARG A 24 7.40 15.98 2.96
CA ARG A 24 8.39 16.27 4.00
C ARG A 24 8.55 15.06 4.92
N ILE A 25 9.75 14.48 4.93
CA ILE A 25 10.12 13.38 5.82
C ILE A 25 10.95 13.95 6.97
N ARG A 26 10.64 13.56 8.21
CA ARG A 26 11.41 14.02 9.37
C ARG A 26 12.79 13.33 9.39
N PRO A 27 13.85 14.00 9.85
CA PRO A 27 15.15 13.36 10.04
C PRO A 27 15.05 12.08 10.87
N ASN A 28 15.86 11.08 10.54
CA ASN A 28 15.92 9.78 11.23
C ASN A 28 14.59 8.99 11.24
N SER A 29 13.65 9.29 10.35
CA SER A 29 12.42 8.51 10.23
C SER A 29 12.73 7.14 9.63
N LYS A 30 12.24 6.09 10.29
CA LYS A 30 12.40 4.70 9.85
C LYS A 30 11.04 4.03 9.71
N ALA A 31 10.98 3.02 8.86
CA ALA A 31 9.88 2.06 8.82
C ALA A 31 10.43 0.63 8.91
N TYR A 32 9.69 -0.25 9.56
CA TYR A 32 10.07 -1.66 9.73
C TYR A 32 9.13 -2.55 8.94
N ARG A 33 9.69 -3.32 7.99
CA ARG A 33 8.96 -4.16 7.04
C ARG A 33 8.86 -5.59 7.52
N TYR A 34 7.64 -6.09 7.55
CA TYR A 34 7.32 -7.47 7.86
C TYR A 34 6.63 -8.13 6.67
N ASP A 35 7.00 -9.38 6.43
CA ASP A 35 6.31 -10.30 5.56
C ASP A 35 5.11 -10.92 6.32
N VAL A 36 3.92 -10.77 5.77
CA VAL A 36 2.67 -11.29 6.32
C VAL A 36 2.25 -12.54 5.57
N ASP A 37 1.98 -13.61 6.31
CA ASP A 37 1.33 -14.81 5.80
C ASP A 37 0.03 -15.08 6.56
N ILE A 38 -1.06 -15.25 5.82
CA ILE A 38 -2.39 -15.51 6.38
C ILE A 38 -2.90 -16.82 5.84
N ILE A 39 -3.19 -17.76 6.73
CA ILE A 39 -3.60 -19.12 6.41
C ILE A 39 -4.98 -19.38 6.98
N ARG A 40 -5.94 -19.72 6.12
CA ARG A 40 -7.24 -20.24 6.54
C ARG A 40 -7.13 -21.75 6.73
N HIS A 41 -7.46 -22.23 7.92
CA HIS A 41 -7.49 -23.65 8.25
C HIS A 41 -8.80 -24.33 7.83
N GLY A 42 -8.72 -25.62 7.52
CA GLY A 42 -9.86 -26.45 7.13
C GLY A 42 -9.41 -27.83 6.71
N GLN A 43 -10.15 -28.48 5.81
CA GLN A 43 -9.72 -29.75 5.20
C GLN A 43 -8.38 -29.61 4.44
N ARG A 44 -8.16 -28.42 3.88
CA ARG A 44 -6.88 -28.00 3.30
C ARG A 44 -6.60 -26.58 3.73
N ASP A 45 -5.38 -26.33 4.17
CA ASP A 45 -4.89 -24.99 4.46
C ASP A 45 -4.81 -24.15 3.18
N VAL A 46 -5.40 -22.96 3.23
CA VAL A 46 -5.45 -22.03 2.10
C VAL A 46 -4.71 -20.74 2.47
N PRO A 47 -3.58 -20.43 1.79
CA PRO A 47 -2.88 -19.17 2.00
C PRO A 47 -3.61 -18.03 1.28
N LEU A 48 -4.12 -17.06 2.04
CA LEU A 48 -4.88 -15.92 1.50
C LEU A 48 -3.98 -14.81 0.94
N THR A 49 -2.73 -14.74 1.42
CA THR A 49 -1.73 -13.74 0.97
C THR A 49 -1.10 -14.10 -0.38
N LYS A 50 -1.23 -15.34 -0.84
CA LYS A 50 -0.77 -15.77 -2.16
C LYS A 50 -1.76 -15.29 -3.22
N GLY A 51 -1.25 -14.61 -4.24
CA GLY A 51 -2.09 -14.07 -5.31
C GLY A 51 -2.84 -15.18 -6.05
N SER A 52 -4.14 -15.01 -6.24
CA SER A 52 -4.91 -15.81 -7.19
C SER A 52 -4.66 -15.32 -8.62
N VAL A 53 -4.83 -16.21 -9.60
CA VAL A 53 -4.87 -15.88 -11.03
C VAL A 53 -6.13 -15.08 -11.36
N ASP A 54 -7.22 -15.32 -10.63
CA ASP A 54 -8.47 -14.59 -10.77
C ASP A 54 -8.42 -13.22 -10.07
N ASP A 55 -8.73 -12.15 -10.80
CA ASP A 55 -8.67 -10.79 -10.25
C ASP A 55 -9.79 -10.52 -9.22
N GLY A 56 -10.95 -11.18 -9.37
CA GLY A 56 -12.04 -11.10 -8.40
C GLY A 56 -11.67 -11.70 -7.06
N GLU A 57 -11.16 -12.93 -7.08
CA GLU A 57 -10.65 -13.65 -5.90
C GLU A 57 -9.47 -12.90 -5.27
N ARG A 58 -8.57 -12.34 -6.07
CA ARG A 58 -7.45 -11.53 -5.60
C ARG A 58 -7.93 -10.27 -4.86
N SER A 59 -8.97 -9.61 -5.36
CA SER A 59 -9.58 -8.45 -4.70
C SER A 59 -10.28 -8.86 -3.39
N LEU A 60 -11.02 -9.98 -3.42
CA LEU A 60 -11.67 -10.56 -2.25
C LEU A 60 -10.66 -10.90 -1.14
N ASN A 61 -9.62 -11.65 -1.48
CA ASN A 61 -8.57 -12.06 -0.56
C ASN A 61 -7.85 -10.84 0.03
N ARG A 62 -7.59 -9.80 -0.78
CA ARG A 62 -6.99 -8.56 -0.29
C ARG A 62 -7.84 -7.91 0.82
N ARG A 63 -9.16 -7.85 0.62
CA ARG A 63 -10.08 -7.33 1.64
C ARG A 63 -10.11 -8.21 2.89
N LEU A 64 -10.17 -9.53 2.72
CA LEU A 64 -10.12 -10.48 3.84
C LEU A 64 -8.84 -10.29 4.66
N CYS A 65 -7.68 -10.20 4.00
CA CYS A 65 -6.40 -9.98 4.64
C CYS A 65 -6.36 -8.68 5.44
N CYS A 66 -6.88 -7.57 4.89
CA CYS A 66 -6.96 -6.30 5.62
C CYS A 66 -7.82 -6.41 6.89
N ASP A 67 -9.03 -6.96 6.78
CA ASP A 67 -9.96 -7.12 7.90
C ASP A 67 -9.40 -8.06 8.99
N LEU A 68 -8.76 -9.16 8.57
CA LEU A 68 -8.09 -10.11 9.47
C LEU A 68 -6.89 -9.47 10.19
N LEU A 69 -6.09 -8.65 9.50
CA LEU A 69 -4.96 -7.96 10.12
C LEU A 69 -5.43 -6.88 11.11
N ILE A 70 -6.52 -6.15 10.82
CA ILE A 70 -7.16 -5.22 11.78
C ILE A 70 -7.61 -5.97 13.03
N THR A 71 -8.21 -7.15 12.85
CA THR A 71 -8.66 -8.02 13.94
C THR A 71 -7.47 -8.48 14.78
N MET A 72 -6.38 -8.94 14.14
CA MET A 72 -5.14 -9.30 14.83
C MET A 72 -4.55 -8.12 15.61
N TYR A 73 -4.42 -6.96 14.97
CA TYR A 73 -3.86 -5.75 15.58
C TYR A 73 -4.65 -5.37 16.85
N SER A 74 -5.98 -5.42 16.78
CA SER A 74 -6.86 -5.13 17.91
C SER A 74 -6.73 -6.18 19.02
N LYS A 75 -6.79 -7.47 18.66
CA LYS A 75 -6.68 -8.61 19.59
C LYS A 75 -5.36 -8.63 20.35
N THR A 76 -4.27 -8.32 19.65
CA THR A 76 -2.91 -8.33 20.21
C THR A 76 -2.51 -7.00 20.84
N ARG A 77 -3.41 -6.00 20.84
CA ARG A 77 -3.14 -4.63 21.33
C ARG A 77 -1.91 -4.02 20.68
N GLY A 78 -1.92 -3.93 19.36
CA GLY A 78 -0.80 -3.38 18.58
C GLY A 78 0.33 -4.39 18.39
N PHE A 79 0.01 -5.63 18.01
CA PHE A 79 0.99 -6.71 17.81
C PHE A 79 1.88 -6.98 19.05
N GLY A 80 1.35 -6.73 20.26
CA GLY A 80 2.09 -6.84 21.51
C GLY A 80 2.94 -5.62 21.89
N THR A 81 2.99 -4.60 21.04
CA THR A 81 3.73 -3.36 21.28
C THR A 81 2.89 -2.34 22.05
N GLN A 82 3.41 -1.85 23.17
CA GLN A 82 2.83 -0.72 23.88
C GLN A 82 3.20 0.60 23.19
N GLY A 83 2.24 1.52 23.05
CA GLY A 83 2.45 2.85 22.49
C GLY A 83 1.67 3.11 21.21
N ASN A 84 2.04 4.19 20.50
CA ASN A 84 1.39 4.62 19.25
C ASN A 84 2.00 3.88 18.04
N LEU A 85 1.82 2.56 18.00
CA LEU A 85 2.21 1.75 16.86
C LEU A 85 1.21 1.98 15.72
N ASP A 86 1.68 2.57 14.63
CA ASP A 86 0.92 2.68 13.38
C ASP A 86 1.49 1.73 12.34
N TYR A 87 0.64 1.29 11.43
CA TYR A 87 1.04 0.39 10.36
C TYR A 87 0.43 0.76 9.01
N VAL A 88 1.08 0.26 7.97
CA VAL A 88 0.68 0.39 6.58
C VAL A 88 0.72 -1.01 5.97
N TYR A 89 -0.37 -1.47 5.35
CA TYR A 89 -0.50 -2.84 4.86
C TYR A 89 -1.05 -2.89 3.45
N ASP A 90 -0.44 -3.69 2.59
CA ASP A 90 -0.84 -3.82 1.19
C ASP A 90 -2.06 -4.73 0.96
N GLY A 91 -2.54 -5.41 2.02
CA GLY A 91 -3.57 -6.43 1.92
C GLY A 91 -3.04 -7.77 1.39
N ARG A 92 -1.71 -7.94 1.34
CA ARG A 92 -1.02 -9.14 0.87
C ARG A 92 0.16 -9.46 1.78
N LYS A 93 1.38 -9.32 1.29
CA LYS A 93 2.59 -9.77 1.98
C LYS A 93 3.27 -8.65 2.75
N ASN A 94 3.09 -7.38 2.38
CA ASN A 94 3.94 -6.32 2.91
C ASN A 94 3.21 -5.51 3.98
N LEU A 95 3.73 -5.59 5.21
CA LEU A 95 3.34 -4.75 6.33
C LEU A 95 4.53 -3.85 6.70
N TYR A 96 4.27 -2.55 6.88
CA TYR A 96 5.25 -1.60 7.41
C TYR A 96 4.74 -1.03 8.72
N THR A 97 5.64 -0.82 9.67
CA THR A 97 5.32 -0.21 10.96
C THR A 97 6.25 0.96 11.26
N ASN A 98 5.79 1.91 12.06
CA ASN A 98 6.57 3.08 12.48
C ASN A 98 7.55 2.80 13.63
N MET A 99 7.43 1.63 14.29
CA MET A 99 8.31 1.17 15.36
C MET A 99 8.36 -0.36 15.37
N LEU A 100 9.40 -0.93 16.00
CA LEU A 100 9.56 -2.37 16.11
C LEU A 100 8.35 -3.03 16.78
N ILE A 101 7.87 -4.12 16.19
CA ILE A 101 6.88 -4.99 16.82
C ILE A 101 7.53 -5.77 17.96
N ASN A 102 6.92 -5.75 19.15
CA ASN A 102 7.35 -6.51 20.30
C ASN A 102 6.44 -7.73 20.49
N PHE A 103 6.62 -8.75 19.66
CA PHE A 103 5.97 -10.02 19.92
C PHE A 103 6.60 -10.69 21.16
N PRO A 104 5.80 -11.37 22.00
CA PRO A 104 6.36 -12.30 22.97
C PRO A 104 7.29 -13.31 22.26
N PRO A 105 8.41 -13.72 22.87
CA PRO A 105 9.33 -14.69 22.28
C PRO A 105 8.58 -15.93 21.76
N GLY A 106 8.77 -16.26 20.48
CA GLY A 106 8.12 -17.41 19.84
C GLY A 106 6.66 -17.23 19.41
N LYS A 107 6.06 -16.04 19.58
CA LYS A 107 4.66 -15.75 19.19
C LYS A 107 4.56 -14.70 18.09
N LYS A 108 5.28 -14.88 16.98
CA LYS A 108 5.10 -14.03 15.78
C LYS A 108 3.83 -14.41 14.98
N SER A 109 2.92 -15.17 15.58
CA SER A 109 1.63 -15.52 14.99
C SER A 109 0.46 -15.28 15.93
N ALA A 110 -0.72 -15.11 15.35
CA ALA A 110 -1.98 -15.04 16.07
C ALA A 110 -3.04 -15.89 15.37
N VAL A 111 -3.74 -16.71 16.15
CA VAL A 111 -4.91 -17.45 15.69
C VAL A 111 -6.16 -16.59 15.93
N ILE A 112 -6.95 -16.39 14.88
CA ILE A 112 -8.25 -15.72 14.90
C ILE A 112 -9.33 -16.80 14.77
N LYS A 113 -10.18 -16.89 15.78
CA LYS A 113 -11.33 -17.79 15.78
C LYS A 113 -12.52 -17.15 15.05
N PRO A 114 -13.46 -17.95 14.52
CA PRO A 114 -14.65 -17.42 13.83
C PRO A 114 -15.43 -16.39 14.63
N GLY A 115 -15.54 -16.58 15.95
CA GLY A 115 -16.24 -15.64 16.84
C GLY A 115 -15.61 -14.25 16.92
N GLU A 116 -14.34 -14.10 16.54
CA GLU A 116 -13.57 -12.85 16.58
C GLU A 116 -13.59 -12.09 15.26
N MET A 117 -14.08 -12.73 14.19
CA MET A 117 -14.14 -12.16 12.85
C MET A 117 -15.37 -11.28 12.66
N ASN A 118 -15.26 -10.29 11.77
CA ASN A 118 -16.43 -9.57 11.28
C ASN A 118 -17.30 -10.47 10.37
N ASP A 119 -18.54 -10.05 10.09
CA ASP A 119 -19.48 -10.87 9.31
C ASP A 119 -19.03 -11.12 7.87
N PHE A 120 -18.28 -10.18 7.29
CA PHE A 120 -17.69 -10.33 5.97
C PHE A 120 -16.69 -11.50 5.95
N CYS A 121 -15.71 -11.50 6.86
CA CYS A 121 -14.76 -12.60 7.02
C CYS A 121 -15.46 -13.92 7.33
N LYS A 122 -16.43 -13.97 8.25
CA LYS A 122 -17.18 -15.20 8.56
C LYS A 122 -17.86 -15.79 7.33
N LYS A 123 -18.51 -14.95 6.52
CA LYS A 123 -19.23 -15.34 5.30
C LYS A 123 -18.30 -15.99 4.28
N TYR A 124 -17.15 -15.38 3.99
CA TYR A 124 -16.25 -15.84 2.93
C TYR A 124 -15.21 -16.88 3.39
N LEU A 125 -14.97 -16.98 4.70
CA LEU A 125 -14.09 -17.98 5.30
C LEU A 125 -14.85 -19.18 5.85
N PHE A 126 -16.18 -19.24 5.69
CA PHE A 126 -17.03 -20.36 6.11
C PHE A 126 -16.87 -20.75 7.59
N ASN A 127 -16.69 -19.76 8.48
CA ASN A 127 -16.40 -19.97 9.89
C ASN A 127 -15.17 -20.86 10.17
N SER A 128 -14.15 -20.79 9.33
CA SER A 128 -12.83 -21.38 9.60
C SER A 128 -12.01 -20.56 10.60
N GLU A 129 -11.11 -21.22 11.33
CA GLU A 129 -10.01 -20.54 12.03
C GLU A 129 -8.96 -20.05 11.03
N VAL A 130 -8.30 -18.95 11.37
CA VAL A 130 -7.23 -18.35 10.57
C VAL A 130 -6.00 -18.13 11.44
N GLU A 131 -4.82 -18.49 10.96
CA GLU A 131 -3.55 -18.10 11.57
C GLU A 131 -2.85 -17.04 10.71
N ILE A 132 -2.34 -16.00 11.38
CA ILE A 132 -1.58 -14.92 10.76
C ILE A 132 -0.16 -14.94 11.32
N PHE A 133 0.83 -14.92 10.46
CA PHE A 133 2.26 -14.90 10.78
C PHE A 133 2.88 -13.58 10.30
N LEU A 134 3.73 -12.99 11.15
CA LEU A 134 4.54 -11.82 10.80
C LEU A 134 6.02 -12.18 10.90
N GLN A 135 6.74 -12.11 9.78
CA GLN A 135 8.18 -12.35 9.74
C GLN A 135 8.91 -11.06 9.38
N GLU A 136 10.10 -10.83 9.94
CA GLU A 136 10.94 -9.72 9.50
C GLU A 136 11.37 -9.96 8.05
N SER A 137 11.15 -8.96 7.19
CA SER A 137 11.53 -9.06 5.78
C SER A 137 13.06 -9.03 5.62
N GLU A 138 13.58 -9.47 4.48
CA GLU A 138 15.02 -9.37 4.17
C GLU A 138 15.48 -7.90 4.18
N SER A 139 14.68 -6.99 3.63
CA SER A 139 14.81 -5.54 3.77
C SER A 139 14.04 -5.05 5.01
N PHE A 140 14.46 -5.47 6.20
CA PHE A 140 13.70 -5.24 7.44
C PHE A 140 13.57 -3.75 7.80
N GLU A 141 14.68 -3.02 7.82
CA GLU A 141 14.69 -1.61 8.21
C GLU A 141 14.80 -0.72 6.97
N LEU A 142 13.89 0.24 6.85
CA LEU A 142 13.85 1.20 5.77
C LEU A 142 14.12 2.61 6.33
N ASP A 143 15.26 3.19 5.96
CA ASP A 143 15.53 4.62 6.19
C ASP A 143 14.71 5.45 5.22
N LEU A 144 13.78 6.26 5.75
CA LEU A 144 12.89 7.07 4.92
C LEU A 144 13.56 8.33 4.36
N THR A 145 14.78 8.62 4.79
CA THR A 145 15.59 9.75 4.33
C THR A 145 16.61 9.36 3.26
N ASP A 146 16.81 8.06 3.02
CA ASP A 146 17.75 7.59 1.99
C ASP A 146 17.10 7.53 0.60
N PHE A 147 17.18 8.65 -0.12
CA PHE A 147 16.74 8.74 -1.51
C PHE A 147 17.83 8.36 -2.53
N MET A 148 19.05 8.10 -2.07
CA MET A 148 20.22 7.95 -2.94
C MET A 148 20.11 6.76 -3.91
N PRO A 149 19.56 5.59 -3.51
CA PRO A 149 19.34 4.48 -4.44
C PRO A 149 18.46 4.88 -5.64
N SER A 150 17.43 5.70 -5.41
CA SER A 150 16.52 6.18 -6.46
C SER A 150 17.17 7.18 -7.43
N LEU A 151 18.31 7.77 -7.05
CA LEU A 151 19.08 8.73 -7.84
C LEU A 151 20.35 8.13 -8.44
N ALA A 152 20.68 6.88 -8.09
CA ALA A 152 21.88 6.21 -8.56
C ALA A 152 21.87 6.13 -10.10
N ILE A 153 23.03 6.25 -10.75
CA ILE A 153 23.12 6.06 -12.22
C ILE A 153 23.01 4.57 -12.59
N ASP A 154 23.45 3.71 -11.66
CA ASP A 154 23.45 2.27 -11.77
C ASP A 154 22.01 1.71 -11.69
N VAL A 155 21.61 0.96 -12.72
CA VAL A 155 20.28 0.38 -12.86
C VAL A 155 19.96 -0.59 -11.72
N ASP A 156 20.95 -1.35 -11.26
CA ASP A 156 20.76 -2.33 -10.17
C ASP A 156 20.51 -1.62 -8.84
N LYS A 157 21.14 -0.46 -8.63
CA LYS A 157 20.89 0.39 -7.45
C LYS A 157 19.55 1.11 -7.53
N GLN A 158 19.15 1.56 -8.73
CA GLN A 158 17.80 2.09 -8.99
C GLN A 158 16.70 1.03 -8.86
N ALA A 159 17.04 -0.25 -8.97
CA ALA A 159 16.07 -1.35 -8.86
C ALA A 159 15.49 -1.47 -7.45
N ASN A 160 16.17 -0.97 -6.42
CA ASN A 160 15.60 -0.89 -5.09
C ASN A 160 14.43 0.12 -5.07
N ARG A 161 13.22 -0.41 -4.95
CA ARG A 161 11.97 0.36 -4.94
C ARG A 161 11.30 0.38 -3.57
N ASP A 162 11.95 -0.12 -2.52
CA ASP A 162 11.32 -0.33 -1.20
C ASP A 162 10.76 0.98 -0.64
N LEU A 163 11.56 2.06 -0.65
CA LEU A 163 11.10 3.39 -0.19
C LEU A 163 9.93 3.91 -1.00
N ARG A 164 10.01 3.80 -2.33
CA ARG A 164 8.95 4.24 -3.22
C ARG A 164 7.67 3.43 -3.01
N THR A 165 7.77 2.12 -2.91
CA THR A 165 6.64 1.21 -2.63
C THR A 165 6.02 1.54 -1.29
N PHE A 166 6.82 1.75 -0.24
CA PHE A 166 6.33 2.18 1.07
C PHE A 166 5.55 3.50 0.98
N LEU A 167 6.10 4.54 0.34
CA LEU A 167 5.42 5.84 0.22
C LEU A 167 4.17 5.75 -0.67
N GLU A 168 4.19 4.96 -1.74
CA GLU A 168 3.01 4.70 -2.58
C GLU A 168 1.90 4.02 -1.77
N LEU A 169 2.26 3.10 -0.88
CA LEU A 169 1.32 2.40 -0.02
C LEU A 169 0.79 3.33 1.10
N LEU A 170 1.68 4.04 1.80
CA LEU A 170 1.35 4.99 2.87
C LEU A 170 0.33 6.02 2.39
N THR A 171 0.57 6.61 1.22
CA THR A 171 -0.34 7.60 0.60
C THR A 171 -1.63 7.00 0.06
N SER A 172 -1.80 5.66 0.06
CA SER A 172 -3.05 4.97 -0.30
C SER A 172 -3.81 4.44 0.91
N GLN A 173 -3.20 4.39 2.09
CA GLN A 173 -3.71 3.55 3.19
C GLN A 173 -5.11 3.95 3.64
N HIS A 174 -5.41 5.25 3.70
CA HIS A 174 -6.74 5.74 4.04
C HIS A 174 -7.80 5.21 3.07
N ALA A 175 -7.55 5.33 1.76
CA ALA A 175 -8.46 4.85 0.72
C ALA A 175 -8.63 3.32 0.74
N VAL A 176 -7.56 2.59 1.04
CA VAL A 176 -7.62 1.12 1.21
C VAL A 176 -8.46 0.74 2.43
N ASN A 177 -8.32 1.48 3.54
CA ASN A 177 -8.99 1.16 4.80
C ASN A 177 -10.46 1.59 4.82
N SER A 178 -10.83 2.71 4.19
CA SER A 178 -12.20 3.25 4.24
C SER A 178 -13.19 2.50 3.35
N GLN A 179 -12.70 1.72 2.37
CA GLN A 179 -13.50 1.05 1.34
C GLN A 179 -14.33 1.99 0.44
N GLU A 180 -14.14 3.31 0.59
CA GLU A 180 -14.78 4.35 -0.22
C GLU A 180 -14.21 4.40 -1.64
N TYR A 181 -13.03 3.81 -1.84
CA TYR A 181 -12.36 3.80 -3.14
C TYR A 181 -11.98 2.38 -3.55
N ALA A 182 -12.25 2.03 -4.81
CA ALA A 182 -11.70 0.84 -5.42
C ALA A 182 -10.30 1.15 -5.98
N SER A 183 -9.35 0.25 -5.72
CA SER A 183 -8.00 0.31 -6.27
C SER A 183 -7.92 -0.51 -7.56
N VAL A 184 -7.53 0.13 -8.67
CA VAL A 184 -7.40 -0.51 -9.98
C VAL A 184 -5.97 -0.39 -10.47
N GLY A 185 -5.21 -1.48 -10.38
CA GLY A 185 -3.77 -1.46 -10.59
C GLY A 185 -3.02 -0.61 -9.55
N VAL A 186 -1.83 -0.14 -9.90
CA VAL A 186 -0.97 0.63 -8.98
C VAL A 186 -1.34 2.11 -9.01
N GLY A 187 -1.71 2.65 -7.85
CA GLY A 187 -1.89 4.09 -7.65
C GLY A 187 -3.15 4.69 -8.28
N LYS A 188 -4.06 3.90 -8.87
CA LYS A 188 -5.37 4.43 -9.31
C LYS A 188 -6.44 4.08 -8.28
N LEU A 189 -7.18 5.10 -7.88
CA LEU A 189 -8.23 5.02 -6.87
C LEU A 189 -9.49 5.65 -7.45
N PHE A 190 -10.59 4.89 -7.50
CA PHE A 190 -11.87 5.33 -8.07
C PHE A 190 -12.96 5.27 -7.01
N GLU A 191 -13.86 6.26 -7.01
CA GLU A 191 -15.00 6.33 -6.11
C GLU A 191 -15.80 5.03 -6.15
N ASN A 192 -16.13 4.48 -4.97
CA ASN A 192 -16.83 3.20 -4.84
C ASN A 192 -18.28 3.36 -4.35
N ASN A 193 -18.72 4.56 -3.99
CA ASN A 193 -20.12 4.82 -3.68
C ASN A 193 -20.98 4.94 -4.97
N PRO A 194 -21.94 4.02 -5.20
CA PRO A 194 -22.81 4.05 -6.38
C PRO A 194 -23.60 5.34 -6.57
N GLU A 195 -23.92 6.06 -5.49
CA GLU A 195 -24.66 7.33 -5.54
C GLU A 195 -23.86 8.45 -6.23
N LYS A 196 -22.54 8.31 -6.29
CA LYS A 196 -21.64 9.28 -6.93
C LYS A 196 -21.26 8.86 -8.36
N PHE A 197 -21.76 7.72 -8.83
CA PHE A 197 -21.48 7.28 -10.19
C PHE A 197 -22.22 8.16 -11.19
N ILE A 198 -21.56 8.52 -12.28
CA ILE A 198 -22.15 9.31 -13.35
C ILE A 198 -22.77 8.33 -14.35
N PRO A 199 -24.10 8.28 -14.50
CA PRO A 199 -24.73 7.36 -15.46
C PRO A 199 -24.29 7.66 -16.89
N SER A 200 -24.07 6.61 -17.67
CA SER A 200 -23.82 6.66 -19.12
C SER A 200 -24.82 5.75 -19.84
N ALA A 201 -24.73 5.69 -21.18
CA ALA A 201 -25.62 4.89 -22.00
C ALA A 201 -25.45 3.38 -21.74
N ASN A 202 -26.53 2.60 -21.94
CA ASN A 202 -26.53 1.13 -21.89
C ASN A 202 -26.14 0.52 -20.52
N GLY A 203 -26.48 1.19 -19.41
CA GLY A 203 -26.18 0.70 -18.06
C GLY A 203 -24.71 0.83 -17.66
N ILE A 204 -23.89 1.45 -18.50
CA ILE A 204 -22.50 1.81 -18.21
C ILE A 204 -22.51 2.98 -17.22
N VAL A 205 -21.56 2.99 -16.30
CA VAL A 205 -21.35 4.09 -15.36
C VAL A 205 -19.92 4.62 -15.44
N ILE A 206 -19.76 5.91 -15.20
CA ILE A 206 -18.46 6.57 -15.12
C ILE A 206 -18.15 6.82 -13.65
N ARG A 207 -16.97 6.38 -13.23
CA ARG A 207 -16.44 6.58 -11.88
C ARG A 207 -15.33 7.62 -11.94
N THR A 208 -15.45 8.65 -11.12
CA THR A 208 -14.38 9.63 -10.93
C THR A 208 -13.32 9.08 -10.00
N GLY A 209 -12.06 9.42 -10.25
CA GLY A 209 -10.95 8.96 -9.42
C GLY A 209 -9.69 9.77 -9.64
N ILE A 210 -8.61 9.26 -9.05
CA ILE A 210 -7.27 9.82 -9.20
C ILE A 210 -6.30 8.73 -9.64
N ALA A 211 -5.34 9.11 -10.46
CA ALA A 211 -4.08 8.40 -10.59
C ALA A 211 -3.03 9.13 -9.75
N LYS A 212 -2.38 8.41 -8.84
CA LYS A 212 -1.30 8.93 -8.02
C LYS A 212 -0.04 8.09 -8.16
N GLY A 213 1.10 8.70 -7.89
CA GLY A 213 2.37 7.99 -7.80
C GLY A 213 3.39 8.79 -7.00
N VAL A 214 4.40 8.10 -6.49
CA VAL A 214 5.52 8.77 -5.82
C VAL A 214 6.69 8.88 -6.79
N ARG A 215 7.32 10.06 -6.82
CA ARG A 215 8.52 10.37 -7.62
C ARG A 215 9.54 11.05 -6.73
N ILE A 216 10.82 10.89 -7.05
CA ILE A 216 11.87 11.74 -6.47
C ILE A 216 12.05 12.93 -7.41
N ILE A 217 12.00 14.13 -6.84
CA ILE A 217 12.14 15.40 -7.57
C ILE A 217 13.26 16.23 -6.92
N GLU A 218 13.79 17.19 -7.66
CA GLU A 218 14.59 18.27 -7.09
C GLU A 218 13.67 19.35 -6.52
N ASN A 219 13.86 19.71 -5.25
CA ASN A 219 13.18 20.80 -4.58
C ASN A 219 14.22 21.69 -3.90
N ASN A 220 14.41 22.91 -4.41
CA ASN A 220 15.44 23.83 -3.95
C ASN A 220 16.85 23.17 -3.89
N ARG A 221 17.25 22.50 -4.98
CA ARG A 221 18.52 21.75 -5.11
C ARG A 221 18.69 20.53 -4.21
N ASN A 222 17.66 20.16 -3.45
CA ASN A 222 17.66 18.96 -2.61
C ASN A 222 16.70 17.92 -3.18
N PRO A 223 17.10 16.64 -3.29
CA PRO A 223 16.18 15.60 -3.68
C PRO A 223 15.14 15.38 -2.58
N CYS A 224 13.88 15.22 -2.98
CA CYS A 224 12.82 14.82 -2.06
C CYS A 224 11.77 13.98 -2.78
N PRO A 225 11.05 13.10 -2.06
CA PRO A 225 9.90 12.42 -2.60
C PRO A 225 8.76 13.43 -2.78
N ALA A 226 7.97 13.23 -3.82
CA ALA A 226 6.77 14.00 -4.09
C ALA A 226 5.64 13.07 -4.54
N LEU A 227 4.43 13.43 -4.11
CA LEU A 227 3.21 12.81 -4.58
C LEU A 227 2.79 13.53 -5.87
N VAL A 228 2.71 12.78 -6.96
CA VAL A 228 2.15 13.25 -8.23
C VAL A 228 0.71 12.75 -8.31
N VAL A 229 -0.23 13.63 -8.61
CA VAL A 229 -1.66 13.31 -8.69
C VAL A 229 -2.23 13.80 -10.02
N ASP A 230 -3.13 13.03 -10.61
CA ASP A 230 -3.88 13.40 -11.80
C ASP A 230 -5.33 12.90 -11.71
N GLY A 231 -6.27 13.68 -12.22
CA GLY A 231 -7.67 13.28 -12.28
C GLY A 231 -7.89 12.19 -13.32
N LYS A 232 -8.68 11.16 -12.98
CA LYS A 232 -9.02 10.06 -13.90
C LYS A 232 -10.51 9.74 -13.87
N PHE A 233 -10.95 9.16 -14.98
CA PHE A 233 -12.28 8.57 -15.12
C PHE A 233 -12.10 7.11 -15.51
N GLU A 234 -12.91 6.24 -14.92
CA GLU A 234 -13.05 4.83 -15.28
C GLU A 234 -14.46 4.60 -15.80
N ILE A 235 -14.57 3.84 -16.89
CA ILE A 235 -15.83 3.42 -17.48
C ILE A 235 -16.04 1.97 -17.03
N TYR A 236 -17.17 1.72 -16.37
CA TYR A 236 -17.56 0.42 -15.80
C TYR A 236 -18.88 -0.05 -16.42
#